data_AF-A0A949J6I0-F1
#
_entry.id   AF-A0A949J6I0-F1
#
_cell.length_a   1.000
_cell.length_b   1.000
_cell.length_c   1.000
_cell.angle_alpha   90.00
_cell.angle_beta   90.00
_cell.angle_gamma   90.00
#
_symmetry.space_group_name_H-M   'P 1'
#
loop_
_entity.id
_entity.type
_entity.pdbx_description
1 polymer ?
#
loop_
_entity_poly.entity_id
_entity_poly.type
_entity_poly.pdbx_seq_one_letter_code
_entity_poly.pdbx_strand_id
1 'polypeptide(L)'
;MDGKIPSQNLIRQVNIESPVRQPSFYKPLVFDVITALSAFGLGYEYLQYLLGQTDITILVLTAGIFSVLSTLQIFFTKSLNRIFLFAIIDALAITSLFYFSGYDLKILAAAAFAFIVFFFWGGVLGRMELENTLEIGFFKTSGQILKKLTTAIAIVLVLVYLPRLSDNSAAFLSKTSFQSIFDKTAVFLNNFYPQVDFTSSLQKVSDGFAELELQNNATFQGLSQADKNTIITQTSQQIIDNLSKQLGTAISASDTVSNVFYDFIINLIGKWKDGNRTWFLVGWVLVVFFIVRSIGIIFYWIIGFIAFILYQILLSSGFIHILGETRTHEILEF
;
A
#
# COMPACT_ATOMS: atom_id res chain seq x y z
N MET A 1 49.94 -28.14 -55.32
CA MET A 1 49.67 -26.69 -55.41
C MET A 1 48.72 -26.37 -54.27
N ASP A 2 49.30 -25.83 -53.20
CA ASP A 2 48.63 -25.55 -51.94
C ASP A 2 47.63 -24.39 -52.08
N GLY A 3 46.46 -24.59 -51.50
CA GLY A 3 45.39 -23.61 -51.44
C GLY A 3 45.63 -22.51 -50.42
N LYS A 4 45.10 -21.33 -50.72
CA LYS A 4 44.70 -20.32 -49.73
C LYS A 4 43.43 -19.62 -50.21
N ILE A 5 42.32 -19.88 -49.52
CA ILE A 5 41.12 -19.03 -49.59
C ILE A 5 41.47 -17.75 -48.79
N PRO A 6 41.26 -16.54 -49.33
CA PRO A 6 41.49 -15.32 -48.57
C PRO A 6 40.37 -15.18 -47.53
N SER A 7 40.69 -15.41 -46.25
CA SER A 7 39.84 -15.04 -45.11
C SER A 7 39.91 -13.52 -44.91
N GLN A 8 39.22 -12.77 -45.77
CA GLN A 8 38.93 -11.37 -45.49
C GLN A 8 37.82 -11.30 -44.44
N ASN A 9 38.22 -11.16 -43.18
CA ASN A 9 37.35 -10.63 -42.13
C ASN A 9 36.96 -9.19 -42.54
N LEU A 10 35.78 -9.03 -43.14
CA LEU A 10 35.19 -7.75 -43.53
C LEU A 10 34.68 -6.92 -42.35
N ILE A 11 34.82 -7.42 -41.12
CA ILE A 11 34.47 -6.67 -39.92
C ILE A 11 35.70 -5.90 -39.49
N ARG A 12 35.77 -4.64 -39.93
CA ARG A 12 36.69 -3.64 -39.38
C ARG A 12 36.36 -3.51 -37.88
N GLN A 13 37.14 -4.17 -37.03
CA GLN A 13 37.07 -3.95 -35.59
C GLN A 13 37.54 -2.52 -35.33
N VAL A 14 36.58 -1.61 -35.19
CA VAL A 14 36.84 -0.25 -34.71
C VAL A 14 37.33 -0.41 -33.28
N ASN A 15 38.50 0.15 -32.98
CA ASN A 15 39.02 0.23 -31.62
C ASN A 15 37.91 0.76 -30.71
N ILE A 16 37.66 0.04 -29.61
CA ILE A 16 36.80 0.51 -28.54
C ILE A 16 37.55 1.69 -27.91
N GLU A 17 37.36 2.89 -28.45
CA GLU A 17 37.69 4.11 -27.72
C GLU A 17 36.99 4.00 -26.38
N SER A 18 37.78 4.02 -25.31
CA SER A 18 37.29 4.00 -23.92
C SER A 18 36.08 4.92 -23.83
N PRO A 19 34.90 4.43 -23.41
CA PRO A 19 33.69 5.24 -23.46
C PRO A 19 33.91 6.44 -22.53
N VAL A 20 34.17 7.61 -23.13
CA VAL A 20 34.07 8.89 -22.45
C VAL A 20 32.63 8.95 -21.97
N ARG A 21 32.42 8.66 -20.68
CA ARG A 21 31.07 8.55 -20.10
C ARG A 21 30.35 9.87 -20.36
N GLN A 22 29.35 9.84 -21.22
CA GLN A 22 28.56 11.03 -21.53
C GLN A 22 27.95 11.57 -20.22
N PRO A 23 27.83 12.90 -20.05
CA PRO A 23 27.26 13.51 -18.84
C PRO A 23 25.84 13.01 -18.51
N SER A 24 25.11 12.47 -19.50
CA SER A 24 23.82 11.79 -19.33
C SER A 24 23.88 10.53 -18.45
N PHE A 25 25.07 9.96 -18.23
CA PHE A 25 25.28 8.77 -17.37
C PHE A 25 24.94 9.02 -15.89
N TYR A 26 25.13 10.25 -15.39
CA TYR A 26 24.89 10.58 -13.99
C TYR A 26 23.42 10.85 -13.67
N LYS A 27 22.60 11.25 -14.65
CA LYS A 27 21.18 11.59 -14.44
C LYS A 27 20.37 10.41 -13.86
N PRO A 28 20.49 9.17 -14.37
CA PRO A 28 19.82 8.02 -13.78
C PRO A 28 20.29 7.70 -12.36
N LEU A 29 21.57 7.93 -12.06
CA LEU A 29 22.14 7.63 -10.74
C LEU A 29 21.57 8.54 -9.65
N VAL A 30 21.30 9.81 -9.98
CA VAL A 30 20.61 10.75 -9.08
C VAL A 30 19.22 10.21 -8.71
N PHE A 31 18.48 9.68 -9.68
CA PHE A 31 17.18 9.07 -9.43
C PHE A 31 17.28 7.84 -8.52
N ASP A 32 18.30 7.00 -8.69
CA ASP A 32 18.47 5.85 -7.81
C ASP A 32 18.77 6.30 -6.37
N VAL A 33 19.64 7.30 -6.19
CA VAL A 33 19.98 7.81 -4.85
C VAL A 33 18.76 8.42 -4.17
N ILE A 34 17.97 9.23 -4.91
CA ILE A 34 16.73 9.82 -4.38
C ILE A 34 15.72 8.71 -4.03
N THR A 35 15.64 7.66 -4.82
CA THR A 35 14.75 6.52 -4.54
C THR A 35 15.19 5.79 -3.27
N ALA A 36 16.48 5.49 -3.13
CA ALA A 36 17.03 4.89 -1.92
C ALA A 36 16.82 5.75 -0.66
N LEU A 37 16.97 7.08 -0.78
CA LEU A 37 16.66 8.01 0.31
C LEU A 37 15.17 7.99 0.68
N SER A 38 14.28 7.91 -0.31
CA SER A 38 12.84 7.78 -0.05
C SER A 38 12.47 6.42 0.56
N ALA A 39 13.20 5.35 0.21
CA ALA A 39 13.07 4.02 0.82
C ALA A 39 13.45 4.07 2.31
N PHE A 40 14.55 4.76 2.64
CA PHE A 40 14.94 5.03 4.02
C PHE A 40 13.87 5.84 4.76
N GLY A 41 13.33 6.89 4.13
CA GLY A 41 12.25 7.70 4.70
C GLY A 41 10.97 6.88 4.98
N LEU A 42 10.62 5.94 4.09
CA LEU A 42 9.53 4.99 4.33
C LEU A 42 9.81 4.10 5.53
N GLY A 43 11.02 3.54 5.64
CA GLY A 43 11.43 2.75 6.82
C GLY A 43 11.35 3.55 8.12
N TYR A 44 11.78 4.81 8.10
CA TYR A 44 11.72 5.73 9.23
C TYR A 44 10.29 6.01 9.68
N GLU A 45 9.43 6.47 8.77
CA GLU A 45 8.04 6.79 9.11
C GLU A 45 7.26 5.55 9.53
N TYR A 46 7.60 4.38 8.98
CA TYR A 46 6.97 3.14 9.42
C TYR A 46 7.36 2.78 10.85
N LEU A 47 8.65 2.92 11.21
CA LEU A 47 9.09 2.74 12.58
C LEU A 47 8.39 3.73 13.53
N GLN A 48 8.27 4.99 13.15
CA GLN A 48 7.58 6.00 13.97
C GLN A 48 6.08 5.75 14.10
N TYR A 49 5.45 5.25 13.05
CA TYR A 49 4.07 4.78 13.09
C TYR A 49 3.91 3.62 14.08
N LEU A 50 4.83 2.64 14.08
CA LEU A 50 4.81 1.54 15.05
C LEU A 50 5.09 2.00 16.49
N LEU A 51 5.78 3.12 16.67
CA LEU A 51 6.00 3.77 17.97
C LEU A 51 4.82 4.67 18.38
N GLY A 52 3.80 4.83 17.54
CA GLY A 52 2.64 5.67 17.79
C GLY A 52 2.92 7.18 17.71
N GLN A 53 4.04 7.59 17.13
CA GLN A 53 4.45 8.99 17.01
C GLN A 53 3.92 9.66 15.73
N THR A 54 3.61 8.86 14.71
CA THR A 54 3.18 9.34 13.38
C THR A 54 1.79 8.80 13.04
N ASP A 55 0.99 9.60 12.32
CA ASP A 55 -0.31 9.19 11.77
C ASP A 55 -0.14 8.31 10.50
N ILE A 56 -1.10 7.43 10.24
CA ILE A 56 -1.15 6.58 9.05
C ILE A 56 -1.11 7.40 7.75
N THR A 57 -1.61 8.63 7.77
CA THR A 57 -1.61 9.54 6.60
C THR A 57 -0.19 9.83 6.12
N ILE A 58 0.75 10.09 7.03
CA ILE A 58 2.15 10.39 6.70
C ILE A 58 2.84 9.14 6.16
N LEU A 59 2.58 7.97 6.75
CA LEU A 59 3.08 6.69 6.25
C LEU A 59 2.61 6.40 4.82
N VAL A 60 1.32 6.62 4.53
CA VAL A 60 0.77 6.44 3.19
C VAL A 60 1.40 7.42 2.19
N LEU A 61 1.65 8.67 2.61
CA LEU A 61 2.31 9.68 1.78
C LEU A 61 3.75 9.29 1.43
N THR A 62 4.57 8.88 2.41
CA THR A 62 5.96 8.47 2.17
C THR A 62 6.05 7.19 1.36
N ALA A 63 5.16 6.21 1.60
CA ALA A 63 5.01 5.04 0.75
C ALA A 63 4.66 5.43 -0.69
N GLY A 64 3.82 6.46 -0.87
CA GLY A 64 3.45 7.01 -2.17
C GLY A 64 4.64 7.62 -2.90
N ILE A 65 5.39 8.49 -2.23
CA ILE A 65 6.61 9.11 -2.78
C ILE A 65 7.61 8.04 -3.21
N PHE A 66 7.90 7.07 -2.34
CA PHE A 66 8.79 5.96 -2.65
C PHE A 66 8.29 5.16 -3.87
N SER A 67 7.00 4.88 -3.95
CA SER A 67 6.40 4.10 -5.04
C SER A 67 6.46 4.84 -6.39
N VAL A 68 6.25 6.16 -6.38
CA VAL A 68 6.39 7.02 -7.56
C VAL A 68 7.84 7.01 -8.04
N LEU A 69 8.80 7.25 -7.15
CA LEU A 69 10.23 7.29 -7.48
C LEU A 69 10.74 5.94 -7.98
N SER A 70 10.37 4.85 -7.30
CA SER A 70 10.69 3.48 -7.72
C SER A 70 10.16 3.14 -9.12
N THR A 71 8.95 3.62 -9.44
CA THR A 71 8.37 3.42 -10.77
C THR A 71 9.19 4.16 -11.83
N LEU A 72 9.54 5.42 -11.59
CA LEU A 72 10.35 6.22 -12.50
C LEU A 72 11.76 5.66 -12.67
N GLN A 73 12.37 5.16 -11.60
CA GLN A 73 13.71 4.56 -11.61
C GLN A 73 13.85 3.44 -12.65
N ILE A 74 12.81 2.63 -12.85
CA ILE A 74 12.85 1.51 -13.80
C ILE A 74 12.83 1.99 -15.26
N PHE A 75 12.17 3.10 -15.56
CA PHE A 75 12.25 3.72 -16.90
C PHE A 75 13.67 4.22 -17.22
N PHE A 76 14.47 4.58 -16.21
CA PHE A 76 15.84 5.05 -16.38
C PHE A 76 16.91 3.96 -16.33
N THR A 77 16.57 2.79 -15.78
CA THR A 77 17.53 1.73 -15.52
C THR A 77 17.52 0.72 -16.66
N LYS A 78 18.55 0.76 -17.51
CA LYS A 78 18.69 -0.18 -18.64
C LYS A 78 19.20 -1.57 -18.25
N SER A 79 19.95 -1.70 -17.16
CA SER A 79 20.63 -2.95 -16.78
C SER A 79 19.91 -3.66 -15.64
N LEU A 80 19.62 -4.96 -15.83
CA LEU A 80 19.05 -5.81 -14.77
C LEU A 80 19.94 -5.87 -13.52
N ASN A 81 21.27 -5.85 -13.68
CA ASN A 81 22.20 -5.86 -12.56
C ASN A 81 22.04 -4.60 -11.69
N ARG A 82 21.77 -3.46 -12.32
CA ARG A 82 21.51 -2.21 -11.61
C ARG A 82 20.17 -2.27 -10.88
N ILE A 83 19.11 -2.83 -11.50
CA ILE A 83 17.82 -3.05 -10.82
C ILE A 83 18.01 -3.94 -9.59
N PHE A 84 18.76 -5.04 -9.72
CA PHE A 84 19.03 -5.96 -8.60
C PHE A 84 19.82 -5.28 -7.48
N LEU A 85 20.88 -4.53 -7.83
CA LEU A 85 21.69 -3.81 -6.85
C LEU A 85 20.85 -2.79 -6.07
N PHE A 86 19.98 -2.03 -6.75
CA PHE A 86 19.11 -1.09 -6.05
C PHE A 86 17.98 -1.75 -5.26
N ALA A 87 17.48 -2.91 -5.69
CA ALA A 87 16.57 -3.71 -4.87
C ALA A 87 17.20 -4.07 -3.51
N ILE A 88 18.50 -4.40 -3.48
CA ILE A 88 19.24 -4.66 -2.24
C ILE A 88 19.38 -3.38 -1.42
N ILE A 89 19.80 -2.27 -2.06
CA ILE A 89 19.98 -0.99 -1.36
C ILE A 89 18.66 -0.52 -0.74
N ASP A 90 17.55 -0.56 -1.48
CA ASP A 90 16.23 -0.13 -1.00
C ASP A 90 15.73 -1.03 0.13
N ALA A 91 15.95 -2.35 0.02
CA ALA A 91 15.62 -3.29 1.09
C ALA A 91 16.40 -2.99 2.38
N LEU A 92 17.71 -2.73 2.26
CA LEU A 92 18.56 -2.35 3.39
C LEU A 92 18.15 -0.98 3.95
N ALA A 93 17.82 -0.01 3.09
CA ALA A 93 17.38 1.31 3.50
C ALA A 93 16.10 1.23 4.34
N ILE A 94 15.09 0.49 3.88
CA ILE A 94 13.82 0.29 4.59
C ILE A 94 14.03 -0.46 5.93
N THR A 95 14.89 -1.48 5.95
CA THR A 95 15.04 -2.35 7.13
C THR A 95 16.08 -1.87 8.14
N SER A 96 17.00 -0.99 7.75
CA SER A 96 18.13 -0.53 8.58
C SER A 96 17.73 0.04 9.95
N LEU A 97 16.69 0.88 9.99
CA LEU A 97 16.28 1.54 11.24
C LEU A 97 15.65 0.58 12.25
N PHE A 98 15.02 -0.50 11.77
CA PHE A 98 14.46 -1.53 12.63
C PHE A 98 15.56 -2.35 13.31
N TYR A 99 16.70 -2.54 12.64
CA TYR A 99 17.87 -3.19 13.25
C TYR A 99 18.39 -2.39 14.44
N PHE A 100 18.55 -1.07 14.30
CA PHE A 100 18.96 -0.21 15.41
C PHE A 100 17.93 -0.12 16.55
N SER A 101 16.65 -0.42 16.24
CA SER A 101 15.55 -0.44 17.21
C SER A 101 15.40 -1.79 17.93
N GLY A 102 16.31 -2.74 17.70
CA GLY A 102 16.36 -4.02 18.42
C GLY A 102 15.46 -5.14 17.85
N TYR A 103 14.98 -5.02 16.61
CA TYR A 103 14.21 -6.08 15.97
C TYR A 103 15.08 -7.32 15.65
N ASP A 104 14.49 -8.52 15.71
CA ASP A 104 15.19 -9.78 15.38
C ASP A 104 15.70 -9.76 13.93
N LEU A 105 17.00 -10.00 13.77
CA LEU A 105 17.68 -10.08 12.49
C LEU A 105 17.03 -11.08 11.53
N LYS A 106 16.46 -12.19 12.03
CA LYS A 106 15.78 -13.19 11.19
C LYS A 106 14.54 -12.62 10.52
N ILE A 107 13.76 -11.81 11.24
CA ILE A 107 12.55 -11.17 10.71
C ILE A 107 12.94 -10.10 9.70
N LEU A 108 13.96 -9.30 10.01
CA LEU A 108 14.46 -8.26 9.10
C LEU A 108 15.05 -8.87 7.83
N ALA A 109 15.82 -9.96 7.95
CA ALA A 109 16.36 -10.68 6.79
C ALA A 109 15.23 -11.27 5.92
N ALA A 110 14.20 -11.85 6.53
CA ALA A 110 13.03 -12.34 5.80
C ALA A 110 12.26 -11.22 5.09
N ALA A 111 12.07 -10.06 5.75
CA ALA A 111 11.43 -8.89 5.17
C ALA A 111 12.25 -8.30 4.02
N ALA A 112 13.55 -8.12 4.20
CA ALA A 112 14.46 -7.64 3.16
C ALA A 112 14.51 -8.61 1.97
N PHE A 113 14.61 -9.91 2.22
CA PHE A 113 14.60 -10.93 1.17
C PHE A 113 13.29 -10.91 0.38
N ALA A 114 12.15 -10.90 1.05
CA ALA A 114 10.85 -10.81 0.39
C ALA A 114 10.74 -9.52 -0.45
N PHE A 115 11.20 -8.40 0.09
CA PHE A 115 11.22 -7.14 -0.63
C PHE A 115 12.04 -7.24 -1.91
N ILE A 116 13.29 -7.73 -1.82
CA ILE A 116 14.19 -7.90 -2.96
C ILE A 116 13.54 -8.77 -4.03
N VAL A 117 12.99 -9.94 -3.65
CA VAL A 117 12.39 -10.88 -4.60
C VAL A 117 11.22 -10.23 -5.36
N PHE A 118 10.27 -9.63 -4.65
CA PHE A 118 9.10 -9.04 -5.31
C PHE A 118 9.43 -7.77 -6.08
N PHE A 119 10.27 -6.89 -5.53
CA PHE A 119 10.67 -5.67 -6.22
C PHE A 119 11.49 -5.97 -7.48
N PHE A 120 12.49 -6.85 -7.38
CA PHE A 120 13.28 -7.27 -8.53
C PHE A 120 12.43 -7.95 -9.60
N TRP A 121 11.51 -8.85 -9.21
CA TRP A 121 10.55 -9.45 -10.14
C TRP A 121 9.75 -8.37 -10.88
N GLY A 122 9.20 -7.40 -10.14
CA GLY A 122 8.48 -6.26 -10.74
C GLY A 122 9.33 -5.50 -11.75
N GLY A 123 10.59 -5.24 -11.42
CA GLY A 123 11.56 -4.59 -12.30
C GLY A 123 11.87 -5.40 -13.56
N VAL A 124 12.07 -6.72 -13.45
CA VAL A 124 12.29 -7.60 -14.60
C VAL A 124 11.08 -7.59 -15.54
N LEU A 125 9.86 -7.75 -15.01
CA LEU A 125 8.65 -7.71 -15.83
C LEU A 125 8.43 -6.34 -16.49
N GLY A 126 8.65 -5.26 -15.74
CA GLY A 126 8.58 -3.91 -16.30
C GLY A 126 9.61 -3.70 -17.41
N ARG A 127 10.81 -4.25 -17.26
CA ARG A 127 11.85 -4.13 -18.28
C ARG A 127 11.56 -4.95 -19.53
N MET A 128 11.07 -6.19 -19.36
CA MET A 128 10.63 -7.01 -20.49
C MET A 128 9.52 -6.33 -21.28
N GLU A 129 8.58 -5.64 -20.60
CA GLU A 129 7.54 -4.86 -21.26
C GLU A 129 8.14 -3.71 -22.08
N LEU A 130 9.06 -2.93 -21.50
CA LEU A 130 9.75 -1.84 -22.20
C LEU A 130 10.56 -2.30 -23.41
N GLU A 131 11.12 -3.50 -23.38
CA GLU A 131 11.94 -4.04 -24.47
C GLU A 131 11.12 -4.71 -25.58
N ASN A 132 9.90 -5.15 -25.27
CA ASN A 132 9.02 -5.87 -26.20
C ASN A 132 8.01 -4.96 -26.92
N THR A 133 7.95 -3.67 -26.59
CA THR A 133 7.02 -2.72 -27.20
C THR A 133 7.74 -1.66 -28.03
N LEU A 134 7.22 -1.36 -29.22
CA LEU A 134 7.72 -0.29 -30.09
C LEU A 134 7.50 1.11 -29.49
N GLU A 135 6.44 1.27 -28.68
CA GLU A 135 6.10 2.50 -27.98
C GLU A 135 6.13 2.28 -26.46
N ILE A 136 6.48 3.33 -25.70
CA ILE A 136 6.53 3.27 -24.24
C ILE A 136 5.10 3.23 -23.69
N GLY A 137 4.60 2.02 -23.41
CA GLY A 137 3.34 1.80 -22.70
C GLY A 137 3.48 2.11 -21.21
N PHE A 138 3.46 3.39 -20.83
CA PHE A 138 3.74 3.84 -19.45
C PHE A 138 2.90 3.10 -18.40
N PHE A 139 1.57 3.08 -18.53
CA PHE A 139 0.67 2.44 -17.56
C PHE A 139 0.80 0.92 -17.53
N LYS A 140 1.13 0.30 -18.66
CA LYS A 140 1.37 -1.14 -18.75
C LYS A 140 2.65 -1.52 -18.00
N THR A 141 3.73 -0.77 -18.24
CA THR A 141 5.02 -0.94 -17.57
C THR A 141 4.94 -0.66 -16.07
N SER A 142 4.44 0.53 -15.69
CA SER A 142 4.29 0.92 -14.28
C SER A 142 3.32 -0.01 -13.55
N GLY A 143 2.30 -0.51 -14.22
CA GLY A 143 1.38 -1.51 -13.69
C GLY A 143 2.04 -2.79 -13.23
N GLN A 144 3.00 -3.33 -13.99
CA GLN A 144 3.72 -4.54 -13.58
C GLN A 144 4.56 -4.31 -12.33
N ILE A 145 5.24 -3.17 -12.28
CA ILE A 145 6.13 -2.78 -11.19
C ILE A 145 5.32 -2.54 -9.92
N LEU A 146 4.35 -1.64 -9.98
CA LEU A 146 3.57 -1.22 -8.82
C LEU A 146 2.82 -2.39 -8.20
N LYS A 147 2.24 -3.31 -9.01
CA LYS A 147 1.58 -4.52 -8.48
C LYS A 147 2.53 -5.36 -7.63
N LYS A 148 3.81 -5.48 -7.98
CA LYS A 148 4.79 -6.26 -7.23
C LYS A 148 5.40 -5.47 -6.08
N LEU A 149 5.66 -4.18 -6.27
CA LEU A 149 6.13 -3.28 -5.22
C LEU A 149 5.11 -3.17 -4.08
N THR A 150 3.82 -3.01 -4.37
CA THR A 150 2.78 -3.02 -3.33
C THR A 150 2.76 -4.35 -2.57
N THR A 151 3.01 -5.49 -3.23
CA THR A 151 3.15 -6.78 -2.52
C THR A 151 4.39 -6.80 -1.64
N ALA A 152 5.53 -6.31 -2.14
CA ALA A 152 6.77 -6.20 -1.39
C ALA A 152 6.58 -5.35 -0.12
N ILE A 153 6.02 -4.15 -0.26
CA ILE A 153 5.70 -3.25 0.85
C ILE A 153 4.73 -3.94 1.82
N ALA A 154 3.65 -4.56 1.34
CA ALA A 154 2.68 -5.24 2.20
C ALA A 154 3.32 -6.35 3.05
N ILE A 155 4.20 -7.15 2.46
CA ILE A 155 4.91 -8.21 3.20
C ILE A 155 5.86 -7.62 4.23
N VAL A 156 6.63 -6.57 3.88
CA VAL A 156 7.52 -5.89 4.82
C VAL A 156 6.74 -5.32 5.99
N LEU A 157 5.64 -4.61 5.72
CA LEU A 157 4.77 -4.05 6.76
C LEU A 157 4.30 -5.15 7.70
N VAL A 158 3.75 -6.24 7.16
CA VAL A 158 3.21 -7.35 7.97
C VAL A 158 4.30 -8.06 8.79
N LEU A 159 5.45 -8.37 8.18
CA LEU A 159 6.52 -9.09 8.88
C LEU A 159 7.16 -8.26 9.99
N VAL A 160 7.41 -6.98 9.74
CA VAL A 160 7.99 -6.08 10.74
C VAL A 160 6.96 -5.71 11.81
N TYR A 161 5.66 -5.84 11.53
CA TYR A 161 4.61 -5.65 12.52
C TYR A 161 4.53 -6.80 13.54
N LEU A 162 4.90 -8.03 13.16
CA LEU A 162 4.72 -9.24 13.99
C LEU A 162 5.28 -9.15 15.42
N PRO A 163 6.52 -8.67 15.66
CA PRO A 163 7.07 -8.56 17.01
C PRO A 163 6.22 -7.70 17.96
N ARG A 164 5.49 -6.71 17.43
CA ARG A 164 4.61 -5.87 18.24
C ARG A 164 3.37 -6.60 18.72
N LEU A 165 2.83 -7.53 17.91
CA LEU A 165 1.67 -8.33 18.32
C LEU A 165 1.98 -9.34 19.44
N SER A 166 3.24 -9.77 19.54
CA SER A 166 3.67 -10.66 20.63
C SER A 166 3.77 -9.94 21.97
N ASP A 167 4.02 -8.63 21.97
CA ASP A 167 3.96 -7.81 23.17
C ASP A 167 2.50 -7.52 23.49
N ASN A 168 1.98 -8.14 24.56
CA ASN A 168 0.56 -8.10 24.99
C ASN A 168 -0.03 -6.69 25.23
N SER A 169 0.74 -5.62 25.06
CA SER A 169 0.35 -4.23 25.25
C SER A 169 0.00 -3.49 23.95
N ALA A 170 0.34 -4.02 22.77
CA ALA A 170 0.06 -3.33 21.51
C ALA A 170 -1.27 -3.80 20.90
N ALA A 171 -2.32 -2.99 21.07
CA ALA A 171 -3.54 -3.15 20.29
C ALA A 171 -3.25 -2.99 18.79
N PHE A 172 -4.00 -3.72 17.95
CA PHE A 172 -3.75 -3.79 16.50
C PHE A 172 -3.72 -2.41 15.83
N LEU A 173 -4.72 -1.60 16.16
CA LEU A 173 -4.74 -0.17 15.92
C LEU A 173 -4.73 0.53 17.27
N SER A 174 -4.00 1.63 17.39
CA SER A 174 -4.23 2.55 18.48
C SER A 174 -5.67 3.08 18.39
N LYS A 175 -6.29 3.33 19.54
CA LYS A 175 -7.63 3.95 19.60
C LYS A 175 -7.69 5.26 18.80
N THR A 176 -6.60 6.04 18.80
CA THR A 176 -6.46 7.28 18.02
C THR A 176 -6.48 7.04 16.51
N SER A 177 -5.75 6.03 16.02
CA SER A 177 -5.74 5.67 14.60
C SER A 177 -7.10 5.15 14.16
N PHE A 178 -7.74 4.32 15.01
CA PHE A 178 -9.07 3.80 14.74
C PHE A 178 -10.09 4.93 14.65
N GLN A 179 -10.09 5.84 15.62
CA GLN A 179 -11.00 6.99 15.64
C GLN A 179 -10.79 7.90 14.43
N SER A 180 -9.54 8.18 14.03
CA SER A 180 -9.24 8.95 12.80
C SER A 180 -9.83 8.31 11.54
N ILE A 181 -9.71 6.98 11.40
CA ILE A 181 -10.29 6.23 10.27
C ILE A 181 -11.82 6.21 10.37
N PHE A 182 -12.35 5.98 11.56
CA PHE A 182 -13.78 5.92 11.83
C PHE A 182 -14.45 7.25 11.51
N ASP A 183 -13.91 8.37 12.01
CA ASP A 183 -14.46 9.71 11.78
C ASP A 183 -14.45 10.08 10.29
N LYS A 184 -13.36 9.77 9.56
CA LYS A 184 -13.29 9.97 8.10
C LYS A 184 -14.35 9.13 7.36
N THR A 185 -14.55 7.90 7.80
CA THR A 185 -15.56 7.00 7.23
C THR A 185 -16.98 7.46 7.59
N ALA A 186 -17.18 7.93 8.82
CA ALA A 186 -18.44 8.47 9.32
C ALA A 186 -18.86 9.71 8.53
N VAL A 187 -17.95 10.64 8.25
CA VAL A 187 -18.21 11.80 7.38
C VAL A 187 -18.65 11.37 5.99
N PHE A 188 -17.97 10.37 5.41
CA PHE A 188 -18.39 9.82 4.12
C PHE A 188 -19.79 9.20 4.18
N LEU A 189 -20.09 8.40 5.21
CA LEU A 189 -21.39 7.74 5.40
C LEU A 189 -22.52 8.73 5.68
N ASN A 190 -22.27 9.80 6.44
CA ASN A 190 -23.23 10.87 6.70
C ASN A 190 -23.73 11.52 5.39
N ASN A 191 -22.90 11.56 4.33
CA ASN A 191 -23.32 12.06 3.02
C ASN A 191 -24.30 11.12 2.28
N PHE A 192 -24.24 9.82 2.55
CA PHE A 192 -25.16 8.83 1.96
C PHE A 192 -26.41 8.61 2.81
N TYR A 193 -26.28 8.76 4.13
CA TYR A 193 -27.37 8.60 5.10
C TYR A 193 -27.47 9.84 6.01
N PRO A 194 -28.08 10.94 5.51
CA PRO A 194 -28.11 12.21 6.25
C PRO A 194 -28.88 12.14 7.57
N GLN A 195 -29.79 11.16 7.73
CA GLN A 195 -30.54 10.96 8.97
C GLN A 195 -29.72 10.28 10.08
N VAL A 196 -28.55 9.70 9.78
CA VAL A 196 -27.75 8.95 10.74
C VAL A 196 -26.46 9.69 11.05
N ASP A 197 -26.32 10.20 12.26
CA ASP A 197 -25.11 10.90 12.71
C ASP A 197 -24.09 9.91 13.30
N PHE A 198 -23.29 9.30 12.42
CA PHE A 198 -22.27 8.30 12.80
C PHE A 198 -21.16 8.83 13.71
N THR A 199 -21.02 10.16 13.84
CA THR A 199 -19.97 10.77 14.69
C THR A 199 -20.39 10.96 16.14
N SER A 200 -21.65 10.66 16.45
CA SER A 200 -22.27 10.96 17.74
C SER A 200 -22.37 9.74 18.68
N SER A 201 -23.28 9.81 19.65
CA SER A 201 -23.54 8.71 20.58
C SER A 201 -24.31 7.58 19.89
N LEU A 202 -24.16 6.36 20.43
CA LEU A 202 -24.88 5.19 19.94
C LEU A 202 -26.40 5.39 19.94
N GLN A 203 -26.93 6.14 20.92
CA GLN A 203 -28.34 6.51 20.95
C GLN A 203 -28.78 7.22 19.68
N LYS A 204 -28.09 8.29 19.28
CA LYS A 204 -28.47 9.10 18.12
C LYS A 204 -28.34 8.34 16.81
N VAL A 205 -27.32 7.50 16.68
CA VAL A 205 -27.18 6.61 15.52
C VAL A 205 -28.32 5.60 15.45
N SER A 206 -28.67 5.01 16.59
CA SER A 206 -29.78 4.04 16.68
C SER A 206 -31.14 4.70 16.43
N ASP A 207 -31.34 5.93 16.89
CA ASP A 207 -32.53 6.74 16.60
C ASP A 207 -32.66 7.02 15.10
N GLY A 208 -31.55 7.40 14.43
CA GLY A 208 -31.53 7.63 12.98
C GLY A 208 -31.83 6.36 12.17
N PHE A 209 -31.32 5.19 12.61
CA PHE A 209 -31.67 3.91 11.99
C PHE A 209 -33.13 3.53 12.23
N ALA A 210 -33.65 3.73 13.44
CA ALA A 210 -35.06 3.49 13.75
C ALA A 210 -35.97 4.41 12.90
N GLU A 211 -35.61 5.68 12.73
CA GLU A 211 -36.32 6.60 11.85
C GLU A 211 -36.29 6.14 10.38
N LEU A 212 -35.13 5.71 9.88
CA LEU A 212 -34.97 5.17 8.52
C LEU A 212 -35.79 3.89 8.27
N GLU A 213 -35.91 3.02 9.27
CA GLU A 213 -36.69 1.79 9.18
C GLU A 213 -38.20 2.10 9.20
N LEU A 214 -38.62 3.04 10.04
CA LEU A 214 -40.02 3.37 10.28
C LEU A 214 -40.59 4.39 9.28
N GLN A 215 -39.77 5.18 8.60
CA GLN A 215 -40.23 6.22 7.65
C GLN A 215 -41.08 5.66 6.50
N ASN A 216 -40.90 4.40 6.11
CA ASN A 216 -41.65 3.75 5.04
C ASN A 216 -42.94 3.06 5.53
N ASN A 217 -43.23 3.10 6.83
CA ASN A 217 -44.40 2.49 7.41
C ASN A 217 -45.57 3.48 7.46
N ALA A 218 -46.65 3.19 6.70
CA ALA A 218 -47.84 4.05 6.63
C ALA A 218 -48.50 4.28 8.00
N THR A 219 -48.44 3.30 8.90
CA THR A 219 -48.94 3.41 10.27
C THR A 219 -48.10 4.39 11.09
N PHE A 220 -46.79 4.38 10.91
CA PHE A 220 -45.88 5.29 11.61
C PHE A 220 -46.04 6.74 11.13
N GLN A 221 -46.24 6.96 9.83
CA GLN A 221 -46.43 8.31 9.27
C GLN A 221 -47.68 9.02 9.83
N GLY A 222 -48.74 8.26 10.11
CA GLY A 222 -50.01 8.77 10.64
C GLY A 222 -50.01 9.09 12.15
N LEU A 223 -48.93 8.78 12.87
CA LEU A 223 -48.85 9.02 14.32
C LEU A 223 -48.53 10.48 14.68
N SER A 224 -48.91 10.87 15.90
CA SER A 224 -48.52 12.15 16.49
C SER A 224 -47.00 12.20 16.70
N GLN A 225 -46.41 13.40 16.75
CA GLN A 225 -44.96 13.54 16.93
C GLN A 225 -44.46 12.94 18.27
N ALA A 226 -45.28 12.99 19.31
CA ALA A 226 -44.95 12.38 20.60
C ALA A 226 -44.91 10.85 20.54
N ASP A 227 -45.87 10.25 19.84
CA ASP A 227 -45.92 8.79 19.65
C ASP A 227 -44.79 8.32 18.73
N LYS A 228 -44.47 9.08 17.68
CA LYS A 228 -43.31 8.82 16.80
C LYS A 228 -42.02 8.77 17.60
N ASN A 229 -41.76 9.78 18.43
CA ASN A 229 -40.55 9.84 19.24
C ASN A 229 -40.50 8.66 20.23
N THR A 230 -41.62 8.28 20.83
CA THR A 230 -41.69 7.15 21.77
C THR A 230 -41.36 5.83 21.08
N ILE A 231 -41.90 5.60 19.88
CA ILE A 231 -41.60 4.39 19.10
C ILE A 231 -40.14 4.40 18.64
N ILE A 232 -39.61 5.53 18.16
CA ILE A 232 -38.19 5.66 17.80
C ILE A 232 -37.30 5.28 18.98
N THR A 233 -37.55 5.84 20.17
CA THR A 233 -36.76 5.53 21.37
C THR A 233 -36.88 4.06 21.80
N GLN A 234 -38.06 3.45 21.68
CA GLN A 234 -38.23 2.04 21.98
C GLN A 234 -37.48 1.14 20.99
N THR A 235 -37.59 1.43 19.69
CA THR A 235 -36.88 0.71 18.63
C THR A 235 -35.38 0.90 18.76
N SER A 236 -34.90 2.12 19.04
CA SER A 236 -33.47 2.38 19.23
C SER A 236 -32.90 1.67 20.46
N GLN A 237 -33.65 1.61 21.57
CA GLN A 237 -33.24 0.82 22.73
C GLN A 237 -33.19 -0.69 22.39
N GLN A 238 -34.13 -1.21 21.60
CA GLN A 238 -34.07 -2.61 21.14
C GLN A 238 -32.84 -2.88 20.27
N ILE A 239 -32.46 -1.94 19.40
CA ILE A 239 -31.23 -2.04 18.60
C ILE A 239 -30.01 -2.11 19.53
N ILE A 240 -29.91 -1.21 20.52
CA ILE A 240 -28.81 -1.17 21.49
C ILE A 240 -28.76 -2.46 22.32
N ASP A 241 -29.90 -2.95 22.80
CA ASP A 241 -29.97 -4.16 23.62
C ASP A 241 -29.56 -5.40 22.81
N ASN A 242 -29.99 -5.49 21.54
CA ASN A 242 -29.58 -6.57 20.65
C ASN A 242 -28.09 -6.51 20.34
N LEU A 243 -27.55 -5.31 20.12
CA LEU A 243 -26.13 -5.09 19.91
C LEU A 243 -25.32 -5.51 21.16
N SER A 244 -25.74 -5.07 22.35
CA SER A 244 -25.15 -5.43 23.64
C SER A 244 -25.13 -6.94 23.87
N LYS A 245 -26.25 -7.64 23.58
CA LYS A 245 -26.34 -9.11 23.66
C LYS A 245 -25.39 -9.81 22.69
N GLN A 246 -25.31 -9.37 21.43
CA GLN A 246 -24.41 -9.96 20.44
C GLN A 246 -22.93 -9.72 20.78
N LEU A 247 -22.62 -8.56 21.33
CA LEU A 247 -21.28 -8.16 21.70
C LEU A 247 -20.81 -8.82 23.01
N GLY A 248 -21.75 -9.21 23.88
CA GLY A 248 -21.48 -9.82 25.18
C GLY A 248 -20.83 -8.84 26.15
N THR A 249 -21.03 -7.53 25.93
CA THR A 249 -20.50 -6.43 26.74
C THR A 249 -21.60 -5.42 27.00
N ALA A 250 -21.69 -4.90 28.23
CA ALA A 250 -22.64 -3.83 28.55
C ALA A 250 -22.23 -2.55 27.80
N ILE A 251 -23.10 -2.08 26.91
CA ILE A 251 -22.89 -0.87 26.12
C ILE A 251 -23.85 0.20 26.62
N SER A 252 -23.35 1.40 26.85
CA SER A 252 -24.19 2.53 27.21
C SER A 252 -24.67 3.25 25.96
N ALA A 253 -25.92 3.70 25.98
CA ALA A 253 -26.48 4.58 24.94
C ALA A 253 -25.70 5.90 24.76
N SER A 254 -24.98 6.32 25.81
CA SER A 254 -24.12 7.50 25.81
C SER A 254 -22.76 7.29 25.13
N ASP A 255 -22.36 6.04 24.90
CA ASP A 255 -21.03 5.75 24.35
C ASP A 255 -20.94 6.20 22.90
N THR A 256 -19.77 6.72 22.51
CA THR A 256 -19.53 7.07 21.10
C THR A 256 -19.46 5.80 20.26
N VAL A 257 -20.06 5.84 19.07
CA VAL A 257 -20.10 4.67 18.18
C VAL A 257 -18.69 4.16 17.87
N SER A 258 -17.74 5.08 17.64
CA SER A 258 -16.33 4.72 17.46
C SER A 258 -15.76 3.90 18.62
N ASN A 259 -16.10 4.20 19.87
CA ASN A 259 -15.58 3.46 21.02
C ASN A 259 -16.18 2.05 21.08
N VAL A 260 -17.49 1.94 20.86
CA VAL A 260 -18.20 0.65 20.88
C VAL A 260 -17.65 -0.29 19.81
N PHE A 261 -17.45 0.20 18.58
CA PHE A 261 -16.86 -0.60 17.50
C PHE A 261 -15.40 -0.96 17.76
N TYR A 262 -14.61 -0.04 18.32
CA TYR A 262 -13.22 -0.31 18.69
C TYR A 262 -13.15 -1.45 19.72
N ASP A 263 -13.91 -1.33 20.81
CA ASP A 263 -13.92 -2.32 21.89
C ASP A 263 -14.43 -3.67 21.39
N PHE A 264 -15.43 -3.68 20.49
CA PHE A 264 -15.88 -4.91 19.82
C PHE A 264 -14.75 -5.60 19.05
N ILE A 265 -14.06 -4.86 18.19
CA ILE A 265 -12.99 -5.40 17.34
C ILE A 265 -11.85 -5.95 18.20
N ILE A 266 -11.43 -5.19 19.22
CA ILE A 266 -10.37 -5.63 20.14
C ILE A 266 -10.79 -6.88 20.92
N ASN A 267 -12.03 -6.95 21.40
CA ASN A 267 -12.55 -8.12 22.10
C ASN A 267 -12.63 -9.36 21.18
N LEU A 268 -13.05 -9.18 19.92
CA LEU A 268 -13.11 -10.28 18.94
C LEU A 268 -11.72 -10.80 18.60
N ILE A 269 -10.75 -9.90 18.40
CA ILE A 269 -9.33 -10.24 18.17
C ILE A 269 -8.76 -10.95 19.41
N GLY A 270 -9.06 -10.46 20.62
CA GLY A 270 -8.63 -11.06 21.87
C GLY A 270 -9.13 -12.49 22.05
N LYS A 271 -10.44 -12.72 21.87
CA LYS A 271 -11.05 -14.07 21.93
C LYS A 271 -10.42 -15.02 20.90
N TRP A 272 -10.13 -14.53 19.69
CA TRP A 272 -9.47 -15.35 18.67
C TRP A 272 -8.03 -15.71 19.04
N LYS A 273 -7.28 -14.74 19.59
CA LYS A 273 -5.91 -14.93 20.08
C LYS A 273 -5.84 -15.97 21.20
N ASP A 274 -6.78 -15.91 22.15
CA ASP A 274 -6.81 -16.79 23.31
C ASP A 274 -7.21 -18.23 22.96
N GLY A 275 -8.05 -18.43 21.94
CA GLY A 275 -8.49 -19.76 21.52
C GLY A 275 -7.37 -20.61 20.90
N ASN A 276 -6.53 -20.02 20.04
CA ASN A 276 -5.41 -20.75 19.42
C ASN A 276 -4.29 -19.80 18.94
N ARG A 277 -3.29 -19.55 19.80
CA ARG A 277 -2.23 -18.56 19.56
C ARG A 277 -1.47 -18.76 18.24
N THR A 278 -1.15 -20.00 17.86
CA THR A 278 -0.38 -20.26 16.64
C THR A 278 -1.21 -20.00 15.38
N TRP A 279 -2.44 -20.51 15.34
CA TRP A 279 -3.36 -20.28 14.22
C TRP A 279 -3.82 -18.83 14.13
N PHE A 280 -3.92 -18.15 15.28
CA PHE A 280 -4.15 -16.71 15.33
C PHE A 280 -3.05 -15.96 14.60
N LEU A 281 -1.77 -16.20 14.90
CA LEU A 281 -0.66 -15.49 14.23
C LEU A 281 -0.66 -15.70 12.71
N VAL A 282 -0.85 -16.95 12.25
CA VAL A 282 -0.88 -17.26 10.82
C VAL A 282 -2.10 -16.62 10.14
N GLY A 283 -3.30 -16.80 10.71
CA GLY A 283 -4.52 -16.21 10.17
C GLY A 283 -4.48 -14.69 10.18
N TRP A 284 -3.91 -14.10 11.23
CA TRP A 284 -3.77 -12.66 11.38
C TRP A 284 -2.85 -12.06 10.32
N VAL A 285 -1.68 -12.66 10.09
CA VAL A 285 -0.75 -12.28 9.01
C VAL A 285 -1.46 -12.27 7.67
N LEU A 286 -2.26 -13.31 7.38
CA LEU A 286 -3.02 -13.39 6.13
C LEU A 286 -4.08 -12.28 6.04
N VAL A 287 -4.85 -12.06 7.10
CA VAL A 287 -5.88 -11.01 7.13
C VAL A 287 -5.26 -9.63 6.91
N VAL A 288 -4.22 -9.27 7.66
CA VAL A 288 -3.54 -7.98 7.50
C VAL A 288 -2.92 -7.85 6.11
N PHE A 289 -2.29 -8.92 5.60
CA PHE A 289 -1.76 -8.94 4.24
C PHE A 289 -2.86 -8.65 3.20
N PHE A 290 -4.02 -9.31 3.30
CA PHE A 290 -5.12 -9.08 2.37
C PHE A 290 -5.73 -7.68 2.50
N ILE A 291 -5.83 -7.12 3.71
CA ILE A 291 -6.29 -5.74 3.93
C ILE A 291 -5.33 -4.75 3.26
N VAL A 292 -4.03 -4.84 3.59
CA VAL A 292 -3.00 -3.95 3.01
C VAL A 292 -2.94 -4.12 1.49
N ARG A 293 -3.04 -5.36 1.00
CA ARG A 293 -3.05 -5.65 -0.44
C ARG A 293 -4.27 -5.08 -1.15
N SER A 294 -5.45 -5.14 -0.53
CA SER A 294 -6.69 -4.62 -1.11
C SER A 294 -6.65 -3.09 -1.22
N ILE A 295 -6.22 -2.41 -0.17
CA ILE A 295 -5.97 -0.95 -0.20
C ILE A 295 -4.90 -0.63 -1.26
N GLY A 296 -3.90 -1.49 -1.36
CA GLY A 296 -2.83 -1.43 -2.36
C GLY A 296 -3.30 -1.37 -3.81
N ILE A 297 -4.47 -1.94 -4.14
CA ILE A 297 -5.03 -1.87 -5.51
C ILE A 297 -5.45 -0.45 -5.85
N ILE A 298 -6.18 0.23 -4.96
CA ILE A 298 -6.60 1.63 -5.15
C ILE A 298 -5.37 2.53 -5.17
N PHE A 299 -4.46 2.30 -4.23
CA PHE A 299 -3.19 3.01 -4.12
C PHE A 299 -2.38 2.93 -5.43
N TYR A 300 -2.28 1.74 -6.03
CA TYR A 300 -1.61 1.54 -7.32
C TYR A 300 -2.11 2.50 -8.40
N TRP A 301 -3.42 2.65 -8.57
CA TRP A 301 -4.00 3.53 -9.60
C TRP A 301 -3.61 4.99 -9.40
N ILE A 302 -3.70 5.47 -8.16
CA ILE A 302 -3.35 6.84 -7.79
C ILE A 302 -1.86 7.09 -8.04
N ILE A 303 -0.99 6.19 -7.57
CA ILE A 303 0.45 6.29 -7.75
C ILE A 303 0.84 6.21 -9.23
N GLY A 304 0.22 5.33 -10.01
CA GLY A 304 0.45 5.23 -11.45
C GLY A 304 0.14 6.55 -12.16
N PHE A 305 -0.97 7.20 -11.80
CA PHE A 305 -1.34 8.50 -12.35
C PHE A 305 -0.37 9.62 -11.94
N ILE A 306 0.03 9.70 -10.67
CA ILE A 306 1.01 10.69 -10.20
C ILE A 306 2.36 10.49 -10.88
N ALA A 307 2.84 9.24 -10.96
CA ALA A 307 4.08 8.91 -11.65
C ALA A 307 4.02 9.27 -13.13
N PHE A 308 2.86 9.13 -13.78
CA PHE A 308 2.66 9.56 -15.17
C PHE A 308 2.80 11.08 -15.31
N ILE A 309 2.21 11.87 -14.41
CA ILE A 309 2.35 13.34 -14.42
C ILE A 309 3.83 13.73 -14.29
N LEU A 310 4.55 13.15 -13.31
CA LEU A 310 5.97 13.44 -13.15
C LEU A 310 6.79 13.01 -14.36
N TYR A 311 6.48 11.85 -14.95
CA TYR A 311 7.11 11.39 -16.19
C TYR A 311 6.93 12.41 -17.32
N GLN A 312 5.72 12.94 -17.51
CA GLN A 312 5.44 13.97 -18.52
C GLN A 312 6.19 15.29 -18.24
N ILE A 313 6.29 15.71 -16.98
CA ILE A 313 7.08 16.90 -16.59
C ILE A 313 8.57 16.71 -16.90
N LEU A 314 9.11 15.51 -16.65
CA LEU A 314 10.49 15.19 -16.95
C LEU A 314 10.76 15.12 -18.47
N LEU A 315 9.78 14.70 -19.27
CA LEU A 315 9.84 14.80 -20.73
C LEU A 315 9.77 16.25 -21.21
N SER A 316 8.81 17.04 -20.72
CA SER A 316 8.59 18.42 -21.18
C SER A 316 9.73 19.36 -20.78
N SER A 317 10.41 19.09 -19.68
CA SER A 317 11.60 19.83 -19.24
C SER A 317 12.87 19.47 -20.01
N GLY A 318 12.82 18.48 -20.91
CA GLY A 318 14.00 17.98 -21.61
C GLY A 318 14.98 17.22 -20.71
N PHE A 319 14.54 16.79 -19.52
CA PHE A 319 15.36 15.93 -18.67
C PHE A 319 15.53 14.54 -19.30
N ILE A 320 14.45 14.04 -19.91
CA ILE A 320 14.37 12.75 -20.63
C ILE A 320 14.10 13.02 -22.11
N HIS A 321 14.74 12.24 -22.98
CA HIS A 321 14.43 12.20 -24.41
C HIS A 321 14.05 10.78 -24.81
N ILE A 322 12.97 10.65 -25.58
CA ILE A 322 12.58 9.39 -26.22
C ILE A 322 13.30 9.35 -27.57
N LEU A 323 14.14 8.33 -27.75
CA LEU A 323 14.85 8.08 -29.00
C LEU A 323 14.29 6.79 -29.61
N GLY A 324 13.96 6.84 -30.89
CA GLY A 324 13.66 5.63 -31.66
C GLY A 324 14.96 4.87 -31.93
N GLU A 325 15.00 3.59 -31.59
CA GLU A 325 16.09 2.70 -31.93
C GLU A 325 15.65 1.78 -33.07
N THR A 326 16.33 1.84 -34.21
CA THR A 326 16.07 0.92 -35.33
C THR A 326 16.64 -0.45 -34.96
N ARG A 327 15.79 -1.37 -34.50
CA ARG A 327 16.19 -2.73 -34.14
C ARG A 327 15.66 -3.73 -35.17
N THR A 328 16.55 -4.58 -35.69
CA THR A 328 16.16 -5.74 -36.50
C THR A 328 15.49 -6.77 -35.58
N HIS A 329 14.27 -7.21 -35.91
CA HIS A 329 13.56 -8.25 -35.17
C HIS A 329 13.32 -9.46 -36.07
N GLU A 330 13.55 -10.65 -35.54
CA GLU A 330 13.30 -11.91 -36.26
C GLU A 330 11.80 -12.21 -36.29
N ILE A 331 11.28 -12.51 -37.48
CA ILE A 331 9.87 -12.87 -37.68
C ILE A 331 9.85 -14.35 -38.07
N LEU A 332 9.07 -15.16 -37.35
CA LEU A 332 8.76 -16.52 -37.76
C LEU A 332 7.68 -16.44 -38.84
N GLU A 333 8.07 -16.62 -40.09
CA GLU A 333 7.18 -16.72 -41.23
C GLU A 333 6.89 -18.22 -41.47
N PHE A 334 5.61 -18.58 -41.59
CA PHE A 334 5.16 -19.96 -41.85
C PHE A 334 4.57 -20.08 -43.25
#